data_AF-A0A1F8KKZ2-F1
#
_entry.id   AF-A0A1F8KKZ2-F1
#
_cell.length_a   1.000
_cell.length_b   1.000
_cell.length_c   1.000
_cell.angle_alpha   90.00
_cell.angle_beta   90.00
_cell.angle_gamma   90.00
#
_symmetry.space_group_name_H-M   'P 1'
#
loop_
_entity.id
_entity.type
_entity.pdbx_description
1 polymer ?
#
loop_
_entity_poly.entity_id
_entity_poly.type
_entity_poly.pdbx_seq_one_letter_code
_entity_poly.pdbx_strand_id
1 'polypeptide(L)'
;MPEVPEIASRARELNAALAGKTISTVEILQPKCLNASIEAFTAGLTGAVIESAAYHGKWIQVHTTQGWLLVNLGMGGEILLVTRATMPEKTYHCV
;
A
#
# COMPACT_ATOMS: atom_id res chain seq x y z
N MET A 1 -10.89 -13.95 -1.03
CA MET A 1 -9.65 -14.04 -0.23
C MET A 1 -8.52 -14.21 -1.23
N PRO A 2 -7.67 -13.21 -1.45
CA PRO A 2 -6.51 -13.36 -2.33
C PRO A 2 -5.58 -14.43 -1.76
N GLU A 3 -5.19 -15.39 -2.58
CA GLU A 3 -4.19 -16.39 -2.22
C GLU A 3 -2.80 -15.93 -2.66
N VAL A 4 -1.79 -16.76 -2.39
CA VAL A 4 -0.39 -16.42 -2.70
C VAL A 4 -0.17 -16.02 -4.17
N PRO A 5 -0.77 -16.70 -5.18
CA PRO A 5 -0.60 -16.29 -6.58
C PRO A 5 -1.12 -14.87 -6.87
N GLU A 6 -2.28 -14.50 -6.31
CA GLU A 6 -2.87 -13.18 -6.47
C GLU A 6 -2.00 -12.11 -5.80
N ILE A 7 -1.54 -12.36 -4.57
CA ILE A 7 -0.62 -11.47 -3.87
C ILE A 7 0.68 -11.29 -4.66
N ALA A 8 1.23 -12.37 -5.23
CA ALA A 8 2.43 -12.31 -6.06
C ALA A 8 2.22 -11.53 -7.37
N SER A 9 1.02 -11.59 -7.98
CA SER A 9 0.67 -10.73 -9.12
C SER A 9 0.59 -9.27 -8.71
N ARG A 10 -0.15 -8.97 -7.62
CA ARG A 10 -0.30 -7.60 -7.11
C ARG A 10 1.06 -6.99 -6.77
N ALA A 11 1.94 -7.72 -6.06
CA ALA A 11 3.27 -7.23 -5.71
C ALA A 11 4.11 -6.87 -6.94
N ARG A 12 4.09 -7.71 -7.99
CA ARG A 12 4.78 -7.42 -9.27
C ARG A 12 4.24 -6.17 -9.94
N GLU A 13 2.92 -5.99 -9.94
CA GLU A 13 2.27 -4.82 -10.54
C GLU A 13 2.57 -3.54 -9.75
N LEU A 14 2.54 -3.60 -8.41
CA LEU A 14 2.98 -2.50 -7.56
C LEU A 14 4.44 -2.14 -7.82
N ASN A 15 5.33 -3.12 -7.91
CA ASN A 15 6.75 -2.87 -8.17
C ASN A 15 6.95 -2.18 -9.52
N ALA A 16 6.30 -2.69 -10.58
CA ALA A 16 6.40 -2.15 -11.92
C ALA A 16 5.85 -0.72 -12.02
N ALA A 17 4.77 -0.41 -11.28
CA ALA A 17 4.12 0.88 -11.36
C ALA A 17 4.68 1.95 -10.41
N LEU A 18 5.21 1.55 -9.25
CA LEU A 18 5.51 2.47 -8.14
C LEU A 18 6.99 2.59 -7.77
N ALA A 19 7.86 1.65 -8.17
CA ALA A 19 9.28 1.76 -7.86
C ALA A 19 9.88 3.07 -8.40
N GLY A 20 10.69 3.74 -7.57
CA GLY A 20 11.28 5.04 -7.81
C GLY A 20 10.37 6.24 -7.55
N LYS A 21 9.09 6.05 -7.19
CA LYS A 21 8.17 7.16 -6.86
C LYS A 21 8.29 7.54 -5.38
N THR A 22 8.10 8.83 -5.11
CA THR A 22 8.04 9.40 -3.76
C THR A 22 6.59 9.49 -3.29
N ILE A 23 6.33 9.03 -2.07
CA ILE A 23 5.02 9.19 -1.42
C ILE A 23 4.92 10.64 -0.93
N SER A 24 4.09 11.46 -1.58
CA SER A 24 3.94 12.88 -1.21
C SER A 24 3.04 13.08 0.00
N THR A 25 2.00 12.27 0.13
CA THR A 25 0.89 12.44 1.07
C THR A 25 0.30 11.07 1.37
N VAL A 26 -0.22 10.90 2.59
CA VAL A 26 -0.93 9.69 3.03
C VAL A 26 -2.25 10.12 3.67
N GLU A 27 -3.37 9.59 3.18
CA GLU A 27 -4.71 9.86 3.73
C GLU A 27 -5.26 8.58 4.37
N ILE A 28 -5.57 8.60 5.67
CA ILE A 28 -6.14 7.46 6.39
C ILE A 28 -7.60 7.76 6.72
N LEU A 29 -8.51 6.98 6.13
CA LEU A 29 -9.95 7.14 6.31
C LEU A 29 -10.52 6.17 7.36
N GLN A 30 -9.86 5.01 7.55
CA GLN A 30 -10.24 4.03 8.57
C GLN A 30 -9.01 3.66 9.44
N PRO A 31 -8.78 4.36 10.56
CA PRO A 31 -7.62 4.13 11.41
C PRO A 31 -7.49 2.69 11.93
N LYS A 32 -8.60 1.95 12.04
CA LYS A 32 -8.61 0.55 12.50
C LYS A 32 -7.90 -0.43 11.55
N CYS A 33 -7.55 -0.03 10.33
CA CYS A 33 -6.76 -0.86 9.43
C CYS A 33 -5.25 -0.81 9.73
N LEU A 34 -4.80 0.12 10.58
CA LEU A 34 -3.39 0.29 10.93
C LEU A 34 -3.02 -0.50 12.18
N ASN A 35 -1.80 -1.04 12.18
CA ASN A 35 -1.16 -1.61 13.36
C ASN A 35 -0.28 -0.59 14.13
N ALA A 36 -0.35 0.67 13.75
CA ALA A 36 0.41 1.79 14.31
C ALA A 36 -0.51 3.02 14.46
N SER A 37 -0.07 4.06 15.17
CA SER A 37 -0.81 5.32 15.20
C SER A 37 -0.78 5.99 13.83
N ILE A 38 -1.79 6.82 13.55
CA ILE A 38 -1.89 7.60 12.30
C ILE A 38 -0.64 8.46 12.14
N GLU A 39 -0.18 9.10 13.21
CA GLU A 39 0.98 9.99 13.20
C GLU A 39 2.26 9.23 12.83
N ALA A 40 2.51 8.09 13.48
CA ALA A 40 3.68 7.27 13.22
C ALA A 40 3.66 6.70 11.79
N PHE A 41 2.50 6.25 11.31
CA PHE A 41 2.33 5.70 9.98
C PHE A 41 2.55 6.77 8.89
N THR A 42 1.91 7.94 9.04
CA THR A 42 2.06 9.05 8.09
C THR A 42 3.49 9.58 8.08
N ALA A 43 4.13 9.74 9.24
CA ALA A 43 5.51 10.21 9.35
C ALA A 43 6.50 9.23 8.70
N GLY A 44 6.31 7.92 8.87
CA GLY A 44 7.20 6.90 8.30
C GLY A 44 7.08 6.71 6.78
N LEU A 45 6.02 7.23 6.16
CA LEU A 45 5.78 7.07 4.71
C LEU A 45 5.91 8.37 3.93
N THR A 46 5.55 9.50 4.52
CA THR A 46 5.58 10.79 3.81
C THR A 46 7.02 11.15 3.46
N GLY A 47 7.26 11.44 2.18
CA GLY A 47 8.59 11.70 1.62
C GLY A 47 9.42 10.45 1.33
N ALA A 48 8.95 9.25 1.67
CA ALA A 48 9.68 8.02 1.39
C ALA A 48 9.64 7.69 -0.10
N VAL A 49 10.77 7.22 -0.65
CA VAL A 49 10.84 6.69 -2.02
C VAL A 49 10.57 5.19 -1.96
N ILE A 50 9.64 4.70 -2.79
CA ILE A 50 9.38 3.28 -2.93
C ILE A 50 10.53 2.68 -3.75
N GLU A 51 11.32 1.80 -3.16
CA GLU A 51 12.47 1.18 -3.83
C GLU A 51 12.08 -0.11 -4.54
N SER A 52 11.25 -0.92 -3.89
CA SER A 52 10.76 -2.17 -4.46
C SER A 52 9.47 -2.66 -3.78
N ALA A 53 8.75 -3.54 -4.46
CA ALA A 53 7.66 -4.31 -3.88
C ALA A 53 7.82 -5.80 -4.20
N ALA A 54 7.67 -6.64 -3.18
CA ALA A 54 7.72 -8.09 -3.27
C ALA A 54 6.57 -8.68 -2.45
N TYR A 55 6.41 -10.00 -2.48
CA TYR A 55 5.48 -10.69 -1.61
C TYR A 55 6.21 -11.65 -0.67
N HIS A 56 5.62 -11.85 0.50
CA HIS A 56 6.04 -12.87 1.45
C HIS A 56 4.80 -13.55 2.03
N GLY A 57 4.55 -14.79 1.61
CA GLY A 57 3.30 -15.48 1.93
C GLY A 57 2.08 -14.69 1.45
N LYS A 58 1.20 -14.30 2.37
CA LYS A 58 -0.01 -13.49 2.09
C LYS A 58 0.18 -11.98 2.29
N TRP A 59 1.43 -11.53 2.40
CA TRP A 59 1.77 -10.11 2.56
C TRP A 59 2.43 -9.56 1.31
N ILE A 60 2.11 -8.32 0.98
CA ILE A 60 2.93 -7.50 0.08
C ILE A 60 3.90 -6.70 0.96
N GLN A 61 5.18 -6.78 0.65
CA GLN A 61 6.24 -6.05 1.31
C GLN A 61 6.72 -4.94 0.37
N VAL A 62 6.58 -3.70 0.79
CA VAL A 62 7.06 -2.53 0.04
C VAL A 62 8.25 -1.97 0.79
N HIS A 63 9.42 -2.02 0.15
CA HIS A 63 10.63 -1.40 0.69
C HIS A 63 10.63 0.08 0.32
N THR A 64 10.89 0.93 1.31
CA THR A 64 11.04 2.37 1.12
C THR A 64 12.33 2.85 1.75
N THR A 65 12.76 4.05 1.37
CA THR A 65 13.93 4.71 2.00
C THR A 65 13.77 4.97 3.50
N GLN A 66 12.57 4.82 4.05
CA GLN A 66 12.25 5.04 5.46
C GLN A 66 11.86 3.75 6.20
N GLY A 67 11.93 2.59 5.53
CA GLY A 67 11.65 1.27 6.14
C GLY A 67 10.75 0.39 5.29
N TRP A 68 9.85 -0.36 5.95
CA TRP A 68 8.97 -1.33 5.30
C TRP A 68 7.51 -0.99 5.50
N LEU A 69 6.75 -0.95 4.41
CA LEU A 69 5.29 -0.97 4.43
C LEU A 69 4.80 -2.40 4.14
N LEU A 70 4.06 -2.97 5.08
CA LEU A 70 3.50 -4.31 4.96
C LEU A 70 1.98 -4.22 4.73
N VAL A 71 1.52 -4.77 3.60
CA VAL A 71 0.10 -4.73 3.23
C VAL A 71 -0.46 -6.15 3.21
N ASN A 72 -1.54 -6.37 3.96
CA ASN A 72 -2.34 -7.59 3.92
C ASN A 72 -3.75 -7.25 3.44
N LEU A 73 -4.22 -7.94 2.41
CA LEU A 73 -5.54 -7.67 1.80
C LEU A 73 -6.70 -8.32 2.56
N GLY A 74 -6.43 -9.24 3.50
CA GLY A 74 -7.45 -9.96 4.23
C GLY A 74 -8.50 -10.60 3.31
N MET A 75 -9.77 -10.51 3.71
CA MET A 75 -10.89 -10.92 2.88
C MET A 75 -11.52 -9.68 2.22
N GLY A 76 -11.40 -9.58 0.89
CA GLY A 76 -12.07 -8.55 0.10
C GLY A 76 -11.30 -7.23 -0.04
N GLY A 77 -10.08 -7.12 0.49
CA GLY A 77 -9.21 -5.99 0.21
C GLY A 77 -8.72 -5.99 -1.23
N GLU A 78 -8.60 -4.79 -1.79
CA GLU A 78 -8.14 -4.53 -3.16
C GLU A 78 -7.20 -3.32 -3.13
N ILE A 79 -6.23 -3.29 -4.05
CA ILE A 79 -5.34 -2.14 -4.27
C ILE A 79 -5.62 -1.61 -5.67
N LEU A 80 -5.91 -0.31 -5.75
CA LEU A 80 -6.19 0.37 -7.00
C LEU A 80 -5.11 1.43 -7.25
N LEU A 81 -4.61 1.48 -8.48
CA LEU A 81 -3.77 2.58 -8.96
C LEU A 81 -4.65 3.53 -9.76
N VAL A 82 -5.01 4.67 -9.17
CA VAL A 82 -5.94 5.63 -9.75
C VAL A 82 -5.44 7.06 -9.57
N THR A 83 -5.96 7.98 -10.38
CA THR A 83 -5.83 9.41 -10.13
C THR A 83 -6.99 9.90 -9.26
N ARG A 84 -6.86 11.10 -8.68
CA ARG A 84 -7.97 11.70 -7.90
C ARG A 84 -9.25 11.87 -8.71
N ALA A 85 -9.14 12.08 -10.03
CA ALA A 85 -10.28 12.22 -10.94
C ALA A 85 -10.96 10.88 -11.27
N THR A 86 -10.25 9.76 -11.15
CA THR A 86 -10.74 8.41 -11.50
C THR A 86 -10.99 7.55 -10.27
N MET A 87 -10.95 8.14 -9.06
CA MET A 87 -11.16 7.44 -7.81
C MET A 87 -12.66 7.10 -7.68
N PRO A 88 -13.05 5.82 -7.57
CA PRO A 88 -14.46 5.43 -7.40
C PRO A 88 -15.12 6.07 -6.16
N GLU A 89 -16.45 6.12 -6.10
CA GLU A 89 -17.19 6.71 -4.95
C GLU A 89 -17.28 5.80 -3.71
N LYS A 90 -16.94 4.50 -3.85
CA LYS A 90 -17.00 3.54 -2.73
C LYS A 90 -15.94 3.82 -1.65
N THR A 91 -16.20 3.33 -0.43
CA THR A 91 -15.39 3.57 0.77
C THR A 91 -13.96 3.03 0.65
N TYR A 92 -12.96 3.91 0.68
CA TYR A 92 -11.54 3.56 0.86
C TYR A 92 -11.18 3.59 2.34
N HIS A 93 -10.13 2.86 2.69
CA HIS A 93 -9.58 2.85 4.04
C HIS A 93 -8.28 3.66 4.15
N CYS A 94 -7.46 3.66 3.10
CA CYS A 94 -6.20 4.40 2.99
C CYS A 94 -5.98 4.80 1.52
N VAL A 95 -5.45 6.01 1.29
CA VAL A 95 -5.04 6.52 -0.02
C VAL A 95 -3.60 6.98 0.05
#